data_AF-A0A257M2T5-F1
#
_entry.id   AF-A0A257M2T5-F1
#
_cell.length_a   1.000
_cell.length_b   1.000
_cell.length_c   1.000
_cell.angle_alpha   90.00
_cell.angle_beta   90.00
_cell.angle_gamma   90.00
#
_symmetry.space_group_name_H-M   'P 1'
#
loop_
_entity.id
_entity.type
_entity.pdbx_description
1 polymer ?
#
loop_
_entity_poly.entity_id
_entity_poly.type
_entity_poly.pdbx_seq_one_letter_code
_entity_poly.pdbx_strand_id
1 'polypeptide(L)'
;ATTAEEKAPYVIGGKIAEEKLNEFYGGSRIDDADTPAEAFSVFDLSMEDRKRGLFMMIYDQPPQFEMREFFRPLASLDVQYGLVDADLLLSSVARASNFAMESVRVHAFFKRTPDGLKLDWDMFAQTKYRTLRNFIEIPSSGMKGSFRVFVVEDVPDQGKSVAGIRTYRIADPANTSDSTRINVKIDSEAGRALSIINWRGNKDGQPQTRTATLELEWVGKDSPQLTVSRFICWEFLGLGGQDASVASH
;
A
#
# COMPACT_ATOMS: atom_id res chain seq x y z
N ALA A 1 24.54 5.32 0.23
CA ALA A 1 24.57 3.84 0.24
C ALA A 1 23.94 3.34 -1.04
N THR A 2 24.73 2.70 -1.90
CA THR A 2 24.38 2.28 -3.27
C THR A 2 24.37 0.76 -3.45
N THR A 3 24.64 0.00 -2.39
CA THR A 3 24.57 -1.47 -2.35
C THR A 3 23.72 -1.92 -1.15
N ALA A 4 23.28 -3.18 -1.15
CA ALA A 4 22.54 -3.75 -0.02
C ALA A 4 23.38 -3.74 1.28
N GLU A 5 24.64 -4.14 1.20
CA GLU A 5 25.59 -4.13 2.32
C GLU A 5 25.74 -2.73 2.93
N GLU A 6 25.86 -1.69 2.10
CA GLU A 6 25.95 -0.31 2.58
C GLU A 6 24.65 0.20 3.21
N LYS A 7 23.49 -0.32 2.77
CA LYS A 7 22.17 0.10 3.26
C LYS A 7 21.73 -0.63 4.51
N ALA A 8 22.07 -1.91 4.64
CA ALA A 8 21.64 -2.78 5.73
C ALA A 8 21.86 -2.17 7.13
N PRO A 9 22.98 -1.50 7.45
CA PRO A 9 23.19 -0.86 8.76
C PRO A 9 22.16 0.23 9.11
N TYR A 10 21.48 0.82 8.12
CA TYR A 10 20.51 1.89 8.32
C TYR A 10 19.06 1.39 8.35
N VAL A 11 18.84 0.08 8.17
CA VAL A 11 17.52 -0.54 8.10
C VAL A 11 17.23 -1.36 9.37
N ILE A 12 15.97 -1.41 9.78
CA ILE A 12 15.52 -2.29 10.87
C ILE A 12 15.83 -3.75 10.51
N GLY A 13 16.50 -4.47 11.42
CA GLY A 13 16.98 -5.84 11.18
C GLY A 13 18.46 -5.92 10.74
N GLY A 14 19.07 -4.79 10.40
CA GLY A 14 20.51 -4.72 10.14
C GLY A 14 20.96 -5.71 9.06
N LYS A 15 21.96 -6.54 9.37
CA LYS A 15 22.49 -7.57 8.45
C LYS A 15 21.45 -8.58 7.98
N ILE A 16 20.44 -8.89 8.79
CA ILE A 16 19.37 -9.82 8.37
C ILE A 16 18.55 -9.22 7.21
N ALA A 17 18.46 -7.89 7.14
CA ALA A 17 17.79 -7.21 6.03
C ALA A 17 18.64 -7.18 4.74
N GLU A 18 19.94 -7.49 4.80
CA GLU A 18 20.83 -7.46 3.63
C GLU A 18 20.43 -8.47 2.56
N GLU A 19 20.10 -9.70 2.97
CA GLU A 19 19.63 -10.76 2.05
C GLU A 19 18.35 -10.32 1.33
N LYS A 20 17.41 -9.75 2.08
CA LYS A 20 16.15 -9.22 1.56
C LYS A 20 16.36 -8.06 0.59
N LEU A 21 17.27 -7.15 0.91
CA LEU A 21 17.66 -6.04 0.04
C LEU A 21 18.28 -6.57 -1.26
N ASN A 22 19.18 -7.55 -1.18
CA ASN A 22 19.81 -8.16 -2.34
C ASN A 22 18.80 -8.88 -3.24
N GLU A 23 17.87 -9.65 -2.65
CA GLU A 23 16.80 -10.32 -3.39
C GLU A 23 15.92 -9.31 -4.12
N PHE A 24 15.52 -8.22 -3.44
CA PHE A 24 14.65 -7.20 -4.02
C PHE A 24 15.32 -6.38 -5.13
N TYR A 25 16.57 -5.95 -4.93
CA TYR A 25 17.31 -5.13 -5.89
C TYR A 25 18.11 -5.95 -6.91
N GLY A 26 18.01 -7.28 -6.87
CA GLY A 26 18.72 -8.19 -7.78
C GLY A 26 20.24 -8.10 -7.70
N GLY A 27 20.79 -7.77 -6.53
CA GLY A 27 22.23 -7.60 -6.28
C GLY A 27 22.90 -6.49 -7.10
N SER A 28 22.12 -5.66 -7.81
CA SER A 28 22.63 -4.57 -8.64
C SER A 28 22.85 -3.29 -7.82
N ARG A 29 23.51 -2.30 -8.43
CA ARG A 29 23.62 -0.97 -7.83
C ARG A 29 22.22 -0.40 -7.60
N ILE A 30 21.95 -0.02 -6.36
CA ILE A 30 20.69 0.58 -5.96
C ILE A 30 20.71 2.05 -6.33
N ASP A 31 19.77 2.46 -7.18
CA ASP A 31 19.55 3.84 -7.58
C ASP A 31 18.20 4.34 -7.05
N ASP A 32 18.24 5.35 -6.19
CA ASP A 32 17.07 6.04 -5.64
C ASP A 32 17.06 7.53 -6.01
N ALA A 33 17.73 7.92 -7.10
CA ALA A 33 17.78 9.31 -7.55
C ALA A 33 16.39 9.90 -7.87
N ASP A 34 15.39 9.05 -8.10
CA ASP A 34 13.97 9.39 -8.29
C ASP A 34 13.26 9.86 -7.01
N THR A 35 13.85 9.60 -5.83
CA THR A 35 13.30 9.95 -4.51
C THR A 35 14.43 10.51 -3.62
N PRO A 36 14.97 11.70 -3.97
CA PRO A 36 16.13 12.26 -3.28
C PRO A 36 15.79 12.59 -1.82
N ALA A 37 16.75 12.38 -0.91
CA ALA A 37 16.53 12.49 0.53
C ALA A 37 16.10 13.90 0.96
N GLU A 38 16.61 14.93 0.30
CA GLU A 38 16.28 16.33 0.53
C GLU A 38 14.84 16.71 0.16
N ALA A 39 14.16 15.89 -0.66
CA ALA A 39 12.76 16.11 -1.02
C ALA A 39 11.78 15.51 0.00
N PHE A 40 12.27 14.75 0.99
CA PHE A 40 11.43 14.25 2.07
C PHE A 40 11.15 15.34 3.10
N SER A 41 9.88 15.44 3.50
CA SER A 41 9.41 16.32 4.57
C SER A 41 9.07 15.52 5.83
N VAL A 42 9.20 16.14 7.00
CA VAL A 42 8.83 15.50 8.26
C VAL A 42 7.31 15.43 8.37
N PHE A 43 6.78 14.26 8.70
CA PHE A 43 5.37 14.10 9.06
C PHE A 43 5.22 14.04 10.57
N ASP A 44 4.35 14.90 11.09
CA ASP A 44 4.11 15.05 12.52
C ASP A 44 3.24 13.90 13.05
N LEU A 45 3.88 12.82 13.50
CA LEU A 45 3.22 11.72 14.20
C LEU A 45 2.63 12.15 15.55
N SER A 46 1.73 11.32 16.09
CA SER A 46 1.16 11.52 17.42
C SER A 46 2.24 11.59 18.51
N MET A 47 1.95 12.25 19.64
CA MET A 47 2.89 12.25 20.78
C MET A 47 3.16 10.84 21.32
N GLU A 48 2.18 9.95 21.22
CA GLU A 48 2.33 8.55 21.63
C GLU A 48 3.36 7.83 20.76
N ASP A 49 3.27 7.95 19.44
CA ASP A 49 4.22 7.34 18.51
C ASP A 49 5.63 7.92 18.66
N ARG A 50 5.75 9.24 18.85
CA ARG A 50 7.05 9.87 19.12
C ARG A 50 7.69 9.37 20.42
N LYS A 51 6.90 9.18 21.47
CA LYS A 51 7.39 8.60 22.75
C LYS A 51 7.87 7.15 22.58
N ARG A 52 7.28 6.41 21.65
CA ARG A 52 7.73 5.07 21.23
C ARG A 52 8.97 5.11 20.33
N GLY A 53 9.51 6.29 20.05
CA GLY A 53 10.69 6.49 19.22
C GLY A 53 10.42 6.35 17.73
N LEU A 54 9.17 6.55 17.30
CA LEU A 54 8.77 6.53 15.89
C LEU A 54 8.85 7.91 15.28
N PHE A 55 9.33 7.94 14.04
CA PHE A 55 9.44 9.13 13.22
C PHE A 55 8.99 8.77 11.81
N MET A 56 8.46 9.74 11.08
CA MET A 56 8.00 9.50 9.72
C MET A 56 8.42 10.68 8.85
N MET A 57 8.90 10.35 7.66
CA MET A 57 9.10 11.30 6.60
C MET A 57 8.25 10.91 5.39
N ILE A 58 7.80 11.90 4.65
CA ILE A 58 6.97 11.73 3.46
C ILE A 58 7.63 12.40 2.27
N TYR A 59 7.69 11.66 1.17
CA TYR A 59 7.88 12.20 -0.16
C TYR A 59 6.53 12.22 -0.85
N ASP A 60 6.10 13.38 -1.32
CA ASP A 60 4.85 13.55 -2.06
C ASP A 60 5.14 14.33 -3.34
N GLN A 61 5.11 13.62 -4.46
CA GLN A 61 5.18 14.20 -5.79
C GLN A 61 3.77 14.20 -6.38
N PRO A 62 3.15 15.38 -6.56
CA PRO A 62 1.83 15.47 -7.14
C PRO A 62 1.87 15.01 -8.62
N PRO A 63 0.71 14.61 -9.18
CA PRO A 63 0.63 14.24 -10.59
C PRO A 63 1.19 15.35 -11.47
N GLN A 64 2.14 15.02 -12.34
CA GLN A 64 2.66 15.97 -13.31
C GLN A 64 1.88 15.86 -14.60
N PHE A 65 1.39 16.98 -15.10
CA PHE A 65 0.73 17.05 -16.40
C PHE A 65 1.77 17.35 -17.47
N GLU A 66 1.84 16.52 -18.51
CA GLU A 66 2.67 16.83 -19.67
C GLU A 66 2.01 17.94 -20.51
N MET A 67 2.41 19.20 -20.25
CA MET A 67 1.84 20.35 -20.97
C MET A 67 2.08 20.33 -22.48
N ARG A 68 3.05 19.54 -22.98
CA ARG A 68 3.27 19.32 -24.42
C ARG A 68 2.13 18.57 -25.10
N GLU A 69 1.41 17.74 -24.37
CA GLU A 69 0.24 17.00 -24.88
C GLU A 69 -1.07 17.77 -24.68
N PHE A 70 -1.02 18.92 -23.99
CA PHE A 70 -2.14 19.82 -23.78
C PHE A 70 -2.48 20.68 -25.02
N PHE A 71 -1.65 20.65 -26.06
CA PHE A 71 -1.96 21.24 -27.36
C PHE A 71 -2.97 20.36 -28.11
N ARG A 72 -4.21 20.41 -27.66
CA ARG A 72 -5.36 19.87 -28.39
C ARG A 72 -5.48 20.60 -29.73
N PRO A 73 -5.73 19.93 -30.86
CA PRO A 73 -6.41 20.57 -31.97
C PRO A 73 -7.73 21.12 -31.41
N LEU A 74 -7.95 22.44 -31.48
CA LEU A 74 -9.28 22.99 -31.24
C LEU A 74 -10.21 22.31 -32.26
N ALA A 75 -11.32 21.75 -31.78
CA ALA A 75 -12.36 21.24 -32.68
C ALA A 75 -12.70 22.34 -33.69
N SER A 76 -12.90 21.99 -34.96
CA SER A 76 -13.31 22.98 -35.97
C SER A 76 -14.59 23.68 -35.50
N LEU A 77 -14.79 24.92 -35.93
CA LEU A 77 -15.97 25.72 -35.55
C LEU A 77 -17.27 24.95 -35.85
N ASP A 78 -17.29 24.15 -36.92
CA ASP A 78 -18.45 23.34 -37.30
C ASP A 78 -18.83 22.29 -36.22
N VAL A 79 -17.85 21.66 -35.58
CA VAL A 79 -18.07 20.74 -34.45
C VAL A 79 -18.51 21.51 -33.20
N GLN A 80 -17.92 22.68 -32.95
CA GLN A 80 -18.31 23.54 -31.80
C GLN A 80 -19.74 24.08 -31.94
N TYR A 81 -20.18 24.35 -33.16
CA TYR A 81 -21.53 24.81 -33.48
C TYR A 81 -22.54 23.66 -33.71
N GLY A 82 -22.13 22.40 -33.50
CA GLY A 82 -23.02 21.22 -33.59
C GLY A 82 -23.46 20.87 -35.03
N LEU A 83 -22.73 21.35 -36.04
CA LEU A 83 -22.98 21.05 -37.45
C LEU A 83 -22.40 19.69 -37.86
N VAL A 84 -21.44 19.17 -37.09
CA VAL A 84 -20.77 17.87 -37.32
C VAL A 84 -20.50 17.18 -35.97
N ASP A 85 -20.72 15.87 -35.88
CA ASP A 85 -20.39 15.08 -34.69
C ASP A 85 -18.87 15.00 -34.46
N ALA A 86 -18.44 15.07 -33.20
CA ALA A 86 -17.03 14.96 -32.85
C ALA A 86 -16.51 13.54 -33.13
N ASP A 87 -15.40 13.46 -33.87
CA ASP A 87 -14.78 12.19 -34.23
C ASP A 87 -14.31 11.40 -32.99
N LEU A 88 -14.26 10.06 -33.06
CA LEU A 88 -13.88 9.16 -31.94
C LEU A 88 -12.48 9.46 -31.36
N LEU A 89 -11.61 10.06 -32.17
CA LEU A 89 -10.33 10.56 -31.72
C LEU A 89 -10.50 11.70 -30.71
N LEU A 90 -11.37 12.69 -30.96
CA LEU A 90 -11.64 13.81 -30.04
C LEU A 90 -12.20 13.36 -28.68
N SER A 91 -12.98 12.27 -28.64
CA SER A 91 -13.55 11.74 -27.39
C SER A 91 -12.54 10.93 -26.56
N SER A 92 -11.52 10.32 -27.19
CA SER A 92 -10.46 9.57 -26.51
C SER A 92 -9.33 10.44 -25.95
N VAL A 93 -9.04 11.61 -26.56
CA VAL A 93 -8.10 12.63 -26.03
C VAL A 93 -8.68 13.47 -24.88
N ALA A 94 -9.96 13.30 -24.53
CA ALA A 94 -10.63 14.16 -23.54
C ALA A 94 -10.44 13.74 -22.08
N ARG A 95 -9.88 12.54 -21.79
CA ARG A 95 -9.64 12.10 -20.41
C ARG A 95 -8.30 12.61 -19.91
N ALA A 96 -8.33 13.59 -19.00
CA ALA A 96 -7.15 14.17 -18.33
C ALA A 96 -6.23 13.12 -17.67
N SER A 97 -6.76 11.92 -17.35
CA SER A 97 -6.01 10.79 -16.80
C SER A 97 -4.96 10.21 -17.74
N ASN A 98 -5.08 10.42 -19.06
CA ASN A 98 -4.13 9.90 -20.04
C ASN A 98 -2.86 10.77 -20.17
N PHE A 99 -2.85 11.95 -19.55
CA PHE A 99 -1.83 13.00 -19.71
C PHE A 99 -1.14 13.36 -18.39
N ALA A 100 -1.46 12.63 -17.32
CA ALA A 100 -0.93 12.86 -15.99
C ALA A 100 -0.05 11.67 -15.60
N MET A 101 1.22 11.93 -15.31
CA MET A 101 2.04 10.96 -14.58
C MET A 101 1.40 10.71 -13.21
N GLU A 102 1.36 9.45 -12.78
CA GLU A 102 0.80 9.09 -11.47
C GLU A 102 1.54 9.84 -10.35
N SER A 103 0.80 10.27 -9.31
CA SER A 103 1.43 10.81 -8.11
C SER A 103 2.30 9.74 -7.45
N VAL A 104 3.46 10.14 -6.95
CA VAL A 104 4.32 9.25 -6.16
C VAL A 104 4.27 9.69 -4.70
N ARG A 105 3.75 8.83 -3.83
CA ARG A 105 3.79 9.03 -2.38
C ARG A 105 4.57 7.92 -1.71
N VAL A 106 5.58 8.30 -0.93
CA VAL A 106 6.44 7.37 -0.20
C VAL A 106 6.38 7.69 1.28
N HIS A 107 6.12 6.67 2.10
CA HIS A 107 6.18 6.77 3.55
C HIS A 107 7.46 6.11 4.05
N ALA A 108 8.38 6.92 4.57
CA ALA A 108 9.60 6.46 5.22
C ALA A 108 9.44 6.51 6.74
N PHE A 109 9.13 5.36 7.34
CA PHE A 109 9.09 5.25 8.80
C PHE A 109 10.46 4.97 9.36
N PHE A 110 10.78 5.58 10.49
CA PHE A 110 12.00 5.34 11.23
C PHE A 110 11.67 4.99 12.66
N LYS A 111 12.47 4.10 13.24
CA LYS A 111 12.40 3.71 14.65
C LYS A 111 13.74 3.91 15.32
N ARG A 112 13.73 4.52 16.50
CA ARG A 112 14.91 4.62 17.35
C ARG A 112 15.23 3.24 17.94
N THR A 113 16.42 2.75 17.66
CA THR A 113 17.00 1.53 18.23
C THR A 113 18.26 1.89 19.04
N PRO A 114 18.84 0.94 19.81
CA PRO A 114 20.13 1.16 20.48
C PRO A 114 21.25 1.59 19.52
N ASP A 115 21.21 1.12 18.28
CA ASP A 115 22.19 1.42 17.23
C ASP A 115 21.84 2.69 16.42
N GLY A 116 20.90 3.50 16.91
CA GLY A 116 20.47 4.75 16.30
C GLY A 116 19.11 4.68 15.60
N LEU A 117 18.82 5.70 14.79
CA LEU A 117 17.57 5.78 14.05
C LEU A 117 17.65 4.88 12.81
N LYS A 118 16.73 3.91 12.68
CA LYS A 118 16.71 2.93 11.59
C LYS A 118 15.47 3.07 10.73
N LEU A 119 15.64 3.00 9.42
CA LEU A 119 14.56 3.00 8.43
C LEU A 119 13.84 1.66 8.43
N ASP A 120 12.53 1.75 8.31
CA ASP A 120 11.70 0.62 8.01
C ASP A 120 11.58 0.40 6.50
N TRP A 121 12.47 -0.46 6.00
CA TRP A 121 12.60 -0.66 4.56
C TRP A 121 11.37 -1.31 3.94
N ASP A 122 10.63 -2.16 4.64
CA ASP A 122 9.46 -2.84 4.07
C ASP A 122 8.37 -1.84 3.71
N MET A 123 8.10 -0.86 4.59
CA MET A 123 7.12 0.19 4.30
C MET A 123 7.64 1.12 3.20
N PHE A 124 8.93 1.47 3.26
CA PHE A 124 9.55 2.31 2.23
C PHE A 124 9.42 1.67 0.84
N ALA A 125 9.83 0.40 0.70
CA ALA A 125 9.77 -0.32 -0.56
C ALA A 125 8.32 -0.56 -1.01
N GLN A 126 7.42 -0.90 -0.09
CA GLN A 126 6.01 -1.12 -0.41
C GLN A 126 5.37 0.13 -1.03
N THR A 127 5.58 1.29 -0.41
CA THR A 127 4.98 2.55 -0.84
C THR A 127 5.67 3.14 -2.07
N LYS A 128 7.02 3.09 -2.12
CA LYS A 128 7.79 3.58 -3.27
C LYS A 128 7.52 2.78 -4.55
N TYR A 129 7.59 1.46 -4.48
CA TYR A 129 7.48 0.59 -5.66
C TYR A 129 6.05 0.05 -5.87
N ARG A 130 5.08 0.53 -5.08
CA ARG A 130 3.67 0.12 -5.11
C ARG A 130 3.52 -1.40 -5.13
N THR A 131 4.29 -2.10 -4.29
CA THR A 131 4.36 -3.57 -4.34
C THR A 131 3.02 -4.23 -4.00
N LEU A 132 2.21 -3.60 -3.13
CA LEU A 132 0.85 -4.05 -2.85
C LEU A 132 -0.04 -3.97 -4.10
N ARG A 133 0.00 -2.86 -4.86
CA ARG A 133 -0.74 -2.72 -6.12
C ARG A 133 -0.34 -3.83 -7.09
N ASN A 134 0.95 -4.00 -7.32
CA ASN A 134 1.45 -4.99 -8.28
C ASN A 134 1.02 -6.42 -7.89
N PHE A 135 1.04 -6.73 -6.59
CA PHE A 135 0.57 -8.02 -6.08
C PHE A 135 -0.95 -8.21 -6.24
N ILE A 136 -1.75 -7.15 -6.12
CA ILE A 136 -3.21 -7.22 -6.30
C ILE A 136 -3.61 -7.29 -7.78
N GLU A 137 -2.92 -6.56 -8.66
CA GLU A 137 -3.27 -6.45 -10.08
C GLU A 137 -2.85 -7.66 -10.91
N ILE A 138 -1.86 -8.42 -10.45
CA ILE A 138 -1.31 -9.59 -11.17
C ILE A 138 -1.59 -10.86 -10.33
N PRO A 139 -2.83 -11.38 -10.35
CA PRO A 139 -3.17 -12.56 -9.58
C PRO A 139 -2.44 -13.81 -10.11
N SER A 140 -1.72 -14.48 -9.22
CA SER A 140 -1.00 -15.72 -9.53
C SER A 140 -1.17 -16.73 -8.40
N SER A 141 -1.79 -17.88 -8.69
CA SER A 141 -2.08 -18.89 -7.67
C SER A 141 -0.80 -19.36 -6.95
N GLY A 142 -0.84 -19.38 -5.62
CA GLY A 142 0.29 -19.72 -4.76
C GLY A 142 1.25 -18.57 -4.49
N MET A 143 1.06 -17.40 -5.12
CA MET A 143 1.84 -16.22 -4.80
C MET A 143 1.45 -15.69 -3.42
N LYS A 144 2.47 -15.44 -2.59
CA LYS A 144 2.33 -14.89 -1.23
C LYS A 144 3.09 -13.58 -1.09
N GLY A 145 2.63 -12.72 -0.20
CA GLY A 145 3.34 -11.51 0.17
C GLY A 145 2.92 -10.99 1.54
N SER A 146 3.87 -10.43 2.28
CA SER A 146 3.61 -9.76 3.56
C SER A 146 3.47 -8.27 3.32
N PHE A 147 2.32 -7.71 3.70
CA PHE A 147 1.98 -6.32 3.46
C PHE A 147 1.53 -5.61 4.73
N ARG A 148 1.83 -4.32 4.79
CA ARG A 148 1.46 -3.44 5.89
C ARG A 148 0.40 -2.49 5.40
N VAL A 149 -0.80 -2.64 5.92
CA VAL A 149 -2.00 -2.10 5.30
C VAL A 149 -2.85 -1.35 6.32
N PHE A 150 -3.65 -0.42 5.82
CA PHE A 150 -4.87 -0.04 6.51
C PHE A 150 -5.94 -1.10 6.27
N VAL A 151 -6.63 -1.52 7.33
CA VAL A 151 -7.71 -2.50 7.29
C VAL A 151 -8.96 -1.87 7.90
N VAL A 152 -10.09 -2.04 7.22
CA VAL A 152 -11.40 -1.62 7.70
C VAL A 152 -12.44 -2.67 7.31
N GLU A 153 -13.41 -2.95 8.18
CA GLU A 153 -14.55 -3.78 7.79
C GLU A 153 -15.38 -3.04 6.72
N ASP A 154 -15.70 -3.72 5.62
CA ASP A 154 -16.43 -3.17 4.47
C ASP A 154 -17.72 -3.96 4.20
N VAL A 155 -18.59 -3.41 3.36
CA VAL A 155 -19.81 -4.06 2.90
C VAL A 155 -19.52 -5.02 1.72
N PRO A 156 -20.18 -6.19 1.64
CA PRO A 156 -20.02 -7.11 0.51
C PRO A 156 -20.58 -6.51 -0.80
N ASP A 157 -19.86 -6.67 -1.91
CA ASP A 157 -20.19 -6.07 -3.22
C ASP A 157 -21.57 -6.47 -3.78
N GLN A 158 -22.09 -7.65 -3.43
CA GLN A 158 -23.34 -8.17 -3.99
C GLN A 158 -24.55 -8.06 -3.05
N GLY A 159 -24.43 -7.38 -1.91
CA GLY A 159 -25.50 -7.33 -0.89
C GLY A 159 -25.85 -8.68 -0.25
N LYS A 160 -25.29 -9.79 -0.75
CA LYS A 160 -25.41 -11.13 -0.18
C LYS A 160 -24.29 -11.32 0.83
N SER A 161 -24.56 -10.96 2.07
CA SER A 161 -23.76 -11.43 3.20
C SER A 161 -23.78 -12.96 3.20
N VAL A 162 -22.63 -13.59 2.96
CA VAL A 162 -22.51 -15.04 3.14
C VAL A 162 -22.38 -15.31 4.64
N ALA A 163 -23.23 -16.18 5.17
CA ALA A 163 -23.19 -16.54 6.58
C ALA A 163 -21.79 -17.07 6.94
N GLY A 164 -21.22 -16.60 8.05
CA GLY A 164 -19.89 -16.99 8.49
C GLY A 164 -18.73 -16.28 7.78
N ILE A 165 -18.98 -15.32 6.89
CA ILE A 165 -17.95 -14.55 6.19
C ILE A 165 -18.12 -13.05 6.45
N ARG A 166 -17.01 -12.34 6.68
CA ARG A 166 -16.96 -10.87 6.69
C ARG A 166 -16.03 -10.36 5.60
N THR A 167 -16.36 -9.20 5.06
CA THR A 167 -15.59 -8.52 4.03
C THR A 167 -14.80 -7.40 4.68
N TYR A 168 -13.52 -7.32 4.36
CA TYR A 168 -12.64 -6.23 4.79
C TYR A 168 -12.03 -5.59 3.55
N ARG A 169 -11.85 -4.28 3.60
CA ARG A 169 -11.03 -3.56 2.63
C ARG A 169 -9.66 -3.34 3.23
N ILE A 170 -8.64 -3.74 2.46
CA ILE A 170 -7.24 -3.44 2.76
C ILE A 170 -6.75 -2.38 1.78
N ALA A 171 -5.90 -1.48 2.23
CA ALA A 171 -5.33 -0.41 1.40
C ALA A 171 -3.88 -0.11 1.77
N ASP A 172 -3.09 0.32 0.79
CA ASP A 172 -1.75 0.84 1.04
C ASP A 172 -1.81 2.13 1.90
N PRO A 173 -0.92 2.30 2.90
CA PRO A 173 -0.95 3.47 3.78
C PRO A 173 -0.61 4.80 3.11
N ALA A 174 0.22 4.81 2.08
CA ALA A 174 0.59 6.03 1.35
C ALA A 174 -0.32 6.26 0.13
N ASN A 175 -0.73 5.17 -0.52
CA ASN A 175 -1.50 5.17 -1.76
C ASN A 175 -2.84 4.47 -1.54
N THR A 176 -3.76 5.10 -0.79
CA THR A 176 -5.01 4.45 -0.34
C THR A 176 -5.96 4.01 -1.47
N SER A 177 -5.73 4.45 -2.71
CA SER A 177 -6.39 3.91 -3.91
C SER A 177 -6.01 2.46 -4.19
N ASP A 178 -4.81 2.06 -3.77
CA ASP A 178 -4.23 0.73 -3.94
C ASP A 178 -4.84 -0.16 -2.89
N SER A 179 -6.06 -0.57 -3.20
CA SER A 179 -6.94 -1.21 -2.25
C SER A 179 -7.68 -2.36 -2.89
N THR A 180 -8.03 -3.34 -2.07
CA THR A 180 -8.81 -4.49 -2.50
C THR A 180 -9.67 -5.00 -1.35
N ARG A 181 -10.69 -5.78 -1.70
CA ARG A 181 -11.56 -6.44 -0.73
C ARG A 181 -11.15 -7.88 -0.57
N ILE A 182 -11.15 -8.32 0.68
CA ILE A 182 -10.88 -9.69 1.07
C ILE A 182 -12.06 -10.24 1.86
N ASN A 183 -12.42 -11.48 1.57
CA ASN A 183 -13.46 -12.20 2.30
C ASN A 183 -12.81 -13.16 3.29
N VAL A 184 -13.16 -13.01 4.56
CA VAL A 184 -12.54 -13.75 5.66
C VAL A 184 -13.61 -14.50 6.43
N LYS A 185 -13.39 -15.80 6.65
CA LYS A 185 -14.27 -16.62 7.50
C LYS A 185 -14.16 -16.14 8.95
N ILE A 186 -15.28 -15.97 9.64
CA ILE A 186 -15.33 -15.42 11.00
C ILE A 186 -14.62 -16.32 12.02
N ASP A 187 -14.66 -17.64 11.80
CA ASP A 187 -14.09 -18.64 12.69
C ASP A 187 -12.59 -18.91 12.46
N SER A 188 -12.01 -18.39 11.37
CA SER A 188 -10.58 -18.48 11.10
C SER A 188 -9.76 -17.61 12.07
N GLU A 189 -8.45 -17.90 12.18
CA GLU A 189 -7.53 -17.11 12.99
C GLU A 189 -7.56 -15.62 12.59
N ALA A 190 -7.43 -15.34 11.29
CA ALA A 190 -7.52 -13.98 10.76
C ALA A 190 -8.90 -13.34 11.03
N GLY A 191 -9.99 -14.11 10.92
CA GLY A 191 -11.35 -13.61 11.21
C GLY A 191 -11.52 -13.20 12.67
N ARG A 192 -10.97 -13.98 13.61
CA ARG A 192 -10.97 -13.66 15.04
C ARG A 192 -10.10 -12.44 15.32
N ALA A 193 -8.91 -12.36 14.74
CA ALA A 193 -8.01 -11.23 14.92
C ALA A 193 -8.63 -9.91 14.41
N LEU A 194 -9.23 -9.94 13.21
CA LEU A 194 -9.89 -8.79 12.58
C LEU A 194 -11.22 -8.41 13.25
N SER A 195 -11.77 -9.26 14.11
CA SER A 195 -13.08 -9.01 14.72
C SER A 195 -13.14 -7.75 15.59
N ILE A 196 -12.00 -7.24 16.05
CA ILE A 196 -11.92 -6.05 16.90
C ILE A 196 -12.31 -4.75 16.18
N ILE A 197 -12.22 -4.72 14.84
CA ILE A 197 -12.61 -3.55 14.02
C ILE A 197 -14.01 -3.73 13.41
N ASN A 198 -14.73 -4.79 13.79
CA ASN A 198 -16.09 -5.00 13.32
C ASN A 198 -16.99 -3.90 13.86
N TRP A 199 -17.71 -3.25 12.95
CA TRP A 199 -18.69 -2.23 13.29
C TRP A 199 -20.10 -2.66 12.86
N ARG A 200 -20.21 -3.54 11.87
CA ARG A 200 -21.51 -4.06 11.44
C ARG A 200 -22.09 -4.97 12.51
N GLY A 201 -23.22 -4.54 13.09
CA GLY A 201 -23.92 -5.21 14.19
C GLY A 201 -23.65 -4.60 15.57
N ASN A 202 -22.77 -3.59 15.67
CA ASN A 202 -22.47 -2.90 16.93
C ASN A 202 -23.30 -1.61 17.06
N LYS A 203 -23.64 -1.25 18.30
CA LYS A 203 -24.50 -0.07 18.60
C LYS A 203 -23.85 1.26 18.20
N ASP A 204 -22.52 1.34 18.25
CA ASP A 204 -21.75 2.55 17.91
C ASP A 204 -21.51 2.71 16.39
N GLY A 205 -21.79 1.66 15.60
CA GLY A 205 -22.08 1.71 14.15
C GLY A 205 -21.07 2.34 13.20
N GLN A 206 -19.87 2.75 13.63
CA GLN A 206 -18.93 3.48 12.79
C GLN A 206 -17.75 2.61 12.32
N PRO A 207 -17.39 2.67 11.01
CA PRO A 207 -16.20 2.02 10.49
C PRO A 207 -14.93 2.44 11.24
N GLN A 208 -14.16 1.45 11.69
CA GLN A 208 -12.88 1.65 12.33
C GLN A 208 -11.75 1.18 11.42
N THR A 209 -10.91 2.12 10.98
CA THR A 209 -9.70 1.80 10.22
C THR A 209 -8.54 1.62 11.19
N ARG A 210 -7.80 0.52 11.07
CA ARG A 210 -6.56 0.28 11.83
C ARG A 210 -5.43 -0.17 10.92
N THR A 211 -4.19 0.03 11.36
CA THR A 211 -3.00 -0.51 10.70
C THR A 211 -2.79 -1.97 11.10
N ALA A 212 -2.43 -2.81 10.15
CA ALA A 212 -2.07 -4.20 10.41
C ALA A 212 -0.94 -4.66 9.49
N THR A 213 -0.27 -5.74 9.88
CA THR A 213 0.63 -6.50 9.01
C THR A 213 -0.01 -7.84 8.72
N LEU A 214 -0.22 -8.14 7.44
CA LEU A 214 -0.91 -9.34 6.97
C LEU A 214 -0.04 -10.07 5.95
N GLU A 215 -0.05 -11.40 5.99
CA GLU A 215 0.37 -12.21 4.85
C GLU A 215 -0.86 -12.50 3.99
N LEU A 216 -0.73 -12.19 2.71
CA LEU A 216 -1.76 -12.38 1.71
C LEU A 216 -1.34 -13.49 0.75
N GLU A 217 -2.32 -14.25 0.26
CA GLU A 217 -2.12 -15.33 -0.68
C GLU A 217 -3.23 -15.35 -1.74
N TRP A 218 -2.82 -15.51 -2.99
CA TRP A 218 -3.72 -15.86 -4.09
C TRP A 218 -3.94 -17.37 -4.13
N VAL A 219 -5.18 -17.80 -3.89
CA VAL A 219 -5.55 -19.23 -3.87
C VAL A 219 -6.51 -19.57 -5.01
N GLY A 220 -6.39 -20.78 -5.55
CA GLY A 220 -7.26 -21.27 -6.63
C GLY A 220 -6.65 -21.12 -8.01
N LYS A 221 -6.65 -22.22 -8.78
CA LYS A 221 -5.92 -22.33 -10.04
C LYS A 221 -6.59 -21.59 -11.21
N ASP A 222 -7.90 -21.74 -11.38
CA ASP A 222 -8.64 -21.22 -12.53
C ASP A 222 -9.33 -19.89 -12.24
N SER A 223 -9.58 -19.58 -10.97
CA SER A 223 -10.12 -18.31 -10.49
C SER A 223 -9.41 -17.95 -9.19
N PRO A 224 -8.22 -17.32 -9.28
CA PRO A 224 -7.48 -16.91 -8.11
C PRO A 224 -8.31 -15.97 -7.24
N GLN A 225 -8.41 -16.27 -5.96
CA GLN A 225 -9.05 -15.44 -4.96
C GLN A 225 -8.01 -14.98 -3.95
N LEU A 226 -8.05 -13.69 -3.63
CA LEU A 226 -7.17 -13.14 -2.63
C LEU A 226 -7.68 -13.47 -1.24
N THR A 227 -6.80 -14.03 -0.41
CA THR A 227 -7.12 -14.44 0.96
C THR A 227 -6.03 -13.97 1.92
N VAL A 228 -6.38 -13.87 3.21
CA VAL A 228 -5.40 -13.68 4.28
C VAL A 228 -4.90 -15.06 4.67
N SER A 229 -3.66 -15.39 4.30
CA SER A 229 -3.03 -16.65 4.71
C SER A 229 -2.64 -16.61 6.18
N ARG A 230 -2.14 -15.46 6.67
CA ARG A 230 -1.74 -15.26 8.07
C ARG A 230 -2.00 -13.82 8.53
N PHE A 231 -2.60 -13.67 9.71
CA PHE A 231 -2.61 -12.40 10.42
C PHE A 231 -1.33 -12.31 11.25
N ILE A 232 -0.45 -11.34 10.97
CA ILE A 232 0.85 -11.26 11.65
C ILE A 232 0.72 -10.44 12.94
N CYS A 233 0.25 -9.19 12.82
CA CYS A 233 0.05 -8.34 13.98
C CYS A 233 -0.87 -7.15 13.66
N TRP A 234 -1.44 -6.58 14.72
CA TRP A 234 -1.91 -5.20 14.68
C TRP A 234 -0.71 -4.26 14.68
N GLU A 235 -0.87 -3.11 14.04
CA GLU A 235 0.20 -2.18 13.69
C GLU A 235 1.22 -2.74 12.68
N PHE A 236 2.16 -1.89 12.28
CA PHE A 236 3.24 -2.25 11.38
C PHE A 236 4.31 -3.03 12.15
N LEU A 237 4.61 -4.24 11.66
CA LEU A 237 5.60 -5.15 12.23
C LEU A 237 6.94 -4.42 12.36
N GLY A 238 7.55 -4.48 13.55
CA GLY A 238 8.83 -3.83 13.82
C GLY A 238 8.74 -2.37 14.25
N LEU A 239 7.67 -1.64 13.87
CA LEU A 239 7.44 -0.26 14.35
C LEU A 239 6.72 -0.26 15.70
N GLY A 240 5.69 -1.08 15.80
CA GLY A 240 4.91 -1.21 17.02
C GLY A 240 4.21 -2.55 17.17
N GLY A 241 3.93 -3.21 16.04
CA GLY A 241 3.44 -4.57 15.99
C GLY A 241 4.54 -5.58 16.30
N GLN A 242 4.18 -6.61 17.05
CA GLN A 242 5.00 -7.80 17.30
C GLN A 242 4.29 -9.00 16.66
N ASP A 243 5.04 -9.87 16.00
CA ASP A 243 4.46 -11.07 15.38
C ASP A 243 3.74 -11.89 16.47
N ALA A 244 2.46 -12.17 16.24
CA ALA A 244 1.60 -12.87 17.19
C ALA A 244 2.14 -14.26 17.57
N SER A 245 2.96 -14.88 16.70
CA SER A 245 3.62 -16.17 16.96
C SER A 245 4.79 -16.08 17.94
N VAL A 246 5.38 -14.90 18.13
CA VAL A 246 6.54 -14.68 19.01
C VAL A 246 6.10 -14.22 20.41
N ALA A 247 4.90 -13.64 20.53
CA ALA A 247 4.34 -13.19 21.82
C ALA A 247 3.88 -14.33 22.76
N SER A 248 3.92 -15.58 22.30
CA SER A 248 3.59 -16.78 23.08
C SER A 248 4.79 -17.52 23.68
N HIS A 249 5.96 -16.85 23.80
CA HIS A 249 7.14 -17.38 24.49
C HIS A 249 7.64 -16.47 25.61
#